data_AF-A0A6J7HMM6-F1
#
_entry.id   AF-A0A6J7HMM6-F1
#
_cell.length_a   1.000
_cell.length_b   1.000
_cell.length_c   1.000
_cell.angle_alpha   90.00
_cell.angle_beta   90.00
_cell.angle_gamma   90.00
#
_symmetry.space_group_name_H-M   'P 1'
#
loop_
_entity.id
_entity.type
_entity.pdbx_description
1 polymer ?
#
loop_
_entity_poly.entity_id
_entity_poly.type
_entity_poly.pdbx_seq_one_letter_code
_entity_poly.pdbx_strand_id
1 'polypeptide(L)'
;MDESVATEFDLQVGTLSDLESRILDFERSWWQYAGAKESAIKELFDLTPPRYYQLLNDLIDREDALLASPMLVKRLRRLRQARMAARSAR
;
A
#
# COMPACT_ATOMS: atom_id res chain seq x y z
N MET A 1 -1.79 26.98 -9.02
CA MET A 1 -2.15 26.20 -7.81
C MET A 1 -1.90 24.76 -8.18
N ASP A 2 -0.62 24.45 -8.47
CA ASP A 2 0.30 23.77 -7.54
C ASP A 2 -0.28 22.39 -7.18
N GLU A 3 0.27 21.27 -7.63
CA GLU A 3 1.69 20.95 -7.69
C GLU A 3 1.85 19.74 -8.62
N SER A 4 2.71 19.86 -9.62
CA SER A 4 3.18 18.75 -10.43
C SER A 4 4.09 17.87 -9.58
N VAL A 5 3.55 17.02 -8.71
CA VAL A 5 4.31 15.91 -8.11
C VAL A 5 4.01 14.63 -8.87
N ALA A 6 4.46 14.63 -10.13
CA ALA A 6 4.84 13.39 -10.79
C ALA A 6 6.06 12.85 -10.03
N THR A 7 5.82 12.14 -8.93
CA THR A 7 6.90 11.34 -8.33
C THR A 7 7.21 10.27 -9.36
N GLU A 8 8.35 10.46 -10.01
CA GLU A 8 9.18 9.37 -10.50
C GLU A 8 9.39 8.42 -9.31
N PHE A 9 8.48 7.45 -9.17
CA PHE A 9 8.74 6.28 -8.35
C PHE A 9 9.78 5.50 -9.14
N ASP A 10 11.02 5.69 -8.76
CA ASP A 10 12.18 4.98 -9.27
C ASP A 10 11.82 3.49 -9.31
N LEU A 11 11.66 2.97 -10.53
CA LEU A 11 11.24 1.60 -10.82
C LEU A 11 12.42 0.66 -10.55
N GLN A 12 12.90 0.66 -9.31
CA GLN A 12 14.00 -0.17 -8.88
C GLN A 12 13.48 -1.60 -8.69
N VAL A 13 13.53 -2.34 -9.79
CA VAL A 13 13.23 -3.77 -9.85
C VAL A 13 14.33 -4.51 -9.07
N GLY A 14 14.05 -4.86 -7.81
CA GLY A 14 14.89 -5.80 -7.05
C GLY A 14 14.98 -5.58 -5.54
N THR A 15 14.60 -4.41 -5.02
CA THR A 15 14.65 -4.13 -3.57
C THR A 15 13.53 -3.20 -3.16
N LEU A 16 12.88 -3.50 -2.02
CA LEU A 16 11.93 -2.59 -1.39
C LEU A 16 12.64 -1.29 -1.01
N SER A 17 12.06 -0.15 -1.36
CA SER A 17 12.46 1.14 -0.80
C SER A 17 12.12 1.22 0.69
N ASP A 18 12.81 2.11 1.41
CA ASP A 18 12.52 2.37 2.83
C ASP A 18 11.05 2.76 3.06
N LEU A 19 10.47 3.51 2.12
CA LEU A 19 9.07 3.89 2.15
C LEU A 19 8.15 2.66 2.04
N GLU A 20 8.40 1.78 1.07
CA GLU A 20 7.61 0.57 0.86
C GLU A 20 7.70 -0.39 2.05
N SER A 21 8.90 -0.56 2.63
CA SER A 21 9.06 -1.37 3.85
C SER A 21 8.26 -0.79 5.01
N ARG A 22 8.34 0.53 5.24
CA ARG A 22 7.57 1.21 6.29
C ARG A 22 6.07 1.09 6.08
N ILE A 23 5.59 1.10 4.83
CA ILE A 23 4.17 0.90 4.50
C ILE A 23 3.71 -0.50 4.90
N LEU A 24 4.50 -1.54 4.60
CA LEU A 24 4.17 -2.92 4.99
C LEU A 24 4.13 -3.09 6.51
N ASP A 25 5.09 -2.51 7.23
CA ASP A 25 5.12 -2.55 8.70
C ASP A 25 3.95 -1.79 9.34
N PHE A 26 3.56 -0.65 8.76
CA PHE A 26 2.39 0.10 9.18
C PHE A 26 1.10 -0.71 8.98
N GLU A 27 0.90 -1.30 7.80
CA GLU A 27 -0.28 -2.15 7.52
C GLU A 27 -0.37 -3.37 8.45
N ARG A 28 0.78 -3.94 8.85
CA ARG A 28 0.83 -5.05 9.81
C ARG A 28 0.28 -4.67 11.19
N SER A 29 0.44 -3.42 11.61
CA SER A 29 0.11 -2.97 12.96
C SER A 29 -1.21 -2.21 13.04
N TRP A 30 -1.74 -1.73 11.91
CA TRP A 30 -2.87 -0.81 11.88
C TRP A 30 -4.26 -1.42 12.12
N TRP A 31 -4.41 -2.75 12.01
CA TRP A 31 -5.70 -3.43 12.21
C TRP A 31 -6.33 -3.21 13.59
N GLN A 32 -5.58 -2.70 14.57
CA GLN A 32 -6.06 -2.35 15.91
C GLN A 32 -6.70 -0.95 16.01
N TYR A 33 -6.45 -0.04 15.05
CA TYR A 33 -6.77 1.39 15.16
C TYR A 33 -7.58 1.94 13.96
N ALA A 34 -8.53 1.16 13.45
CA ALA A 34 -9.23 1.38 12.17
C ALA A 34 -9.92 2.75 11.96
N GLY A 35 -10.07 3.59 12.99
CA GLY A 35 -10.72 4.90 12.88
C GLY A 35 -9.87 6.04 12.32
N ALA A 36 -8.55 6.04 12.52
CA ALA A 36 -7.69 7.21 12.23
C ALA A 36 -6.69 6.99 11.08
N LYS A 37 -6.91 5.95 10.25
CA LYS A 37 -5.91 5.47 9.27
C LYS A 37 -5.48 6.54 8.30
N GLU A 38 -6.45 7.23 7.72
CA GLU A 38 -6.19 8.20 6.66
C GLU A 38 -5.45 9.43 7.15
N SER A 39 -5.73 9.87 8.40
CA SER A 39 -4.97 10.94 9.04
C SER A 39 -3.53 10.51 9.34
N ALA A 40 -3.34 9.30 9.88
CA ALA A 40 -2.02 8.76 10.16
C ALA A 40 -1.20 8.53 8.87
N ILE A 41 -1.83 8.13 7.76
CA ILE A 41 -1.16 7.99 6.47
C ILE A 41 -0.56 9.35 6.04
N LYS A 42 -1.35 10.42 6.13
CA LYS A 42 -0.87 11.76 5.78
C LYS A 42 0.25 12.21 6.70
N GLU A 43 0.12 11.98 8.01
CA GLU A 43 1.10 12.46 9.00
C GLU A 43 2.43 11.66 8.97
N LEU A 44 2.38 10.34 8.76
CA LEU A 44 3.56 9.48 8.84
C LEU A 44 4.32 9.33 7.52
N PHE A 45 3.62 9.42 6.41
CA PHE A 45 4.17 9.18 5.07
C PHE A 45 4.16 10.43 4.19
N ASP A 46 3.52 11.52 4.63
CA ASP A 46 3.31 12.73 3.82
C ASP A 46 2.61 12.42 2.48
N LEU A 47 1.78 11.37 2.47
CA LEU A 47 1.04 10.91 1.30
C LEU A 47 -0.44 11.16 1.45
N THR A 48 -1.08 11.50 0.34
CA THR A 48 -2.54 11.49 0.28
C THR A 48 -3.06 10.04 0.32
N PRO A 49 -4.24 9.76 0.94
CA PRO A 49 -4.78 8.41 1.02
C PRO A 49 -4.93 7.70 -0.34
N PRO A 50 -5.40 8.36 -1.42
CA PRO A 50 -5.47 7.71 -2.74
C PRO A 50 -4.11 7.24 -3.26
N ARG A 51 -3.08 8.08 -3.10
CA ARG A 51 -1.71 7.78 -3.53
C ARG A 51 -1.09 6.64 -2.72
N TYR A 52 -1.35 6.64 -1.41
CA TYR A 52 -0.95 5.54 -0.53
C TYR A 52 -1.53 4.20 -0.97
N TYR A 53 -2.83 4.15 -1.27
CA TYR A 53 -3.47 2.91 -1.71
C TYR A 53 -3.02 2.46 -3.12
N GLN A 54 -2.68 3.39 -4.02
CA GLN A 54 -2.07 3.05 -5.31
C GLN A 54 -0.73 2.36 -5.12
N LEU A 55 0.17 2.99 -4.37
CA LEU A 55 1.49 2.42 -4.06
C LEU A 55 1.37 1.07 -3.36
N LEU A 56 0.46 0.94 -2.40
CA LEU A 56 0.21 -0.33 -1.72
C LEU A 56 -0.26 -1.42 -2.71
N ASN A 57 -1.13 -1.08 -3.67
CA ASN A 57 -1.62 -2.04 -4.66
C ASN A 57 -0.53 -2.53 -5.60
N ASP A 58 0.39 -1.66 -6.01
CA ASP A 58 1.54 -2.03 -6.83
C ASP A 58 2.53 -2.87 -6.02
N LEU A 59 2.77 -2.47 -4.77
CA LEU A 59 3.67 -3.15 -3.85
C LEU A 59 3.27 -4.61 -3.57
N ILE A 60 1.98 -4.87 -3.33
CA ILE A 60 1.50 -6.23 -3.04
C ILE A 60 1.56 -7.18 -4.24
N ASP A 61 1.81 -6.67 -5.46
CA ASP A 61 2.00 -7.50 -6.65
C ASP A 61 3.47 -7.80 -6.95
N ARG A 62 4.42 -7.17 -6.24
CA ARG A 62 5.87 -7.43 -6.36
C ARG A 62 6.30 -8.64 -5.52
N GLU A 63 7.27 -9.40 -6.02
CA GLU A 63 7.88 -10.52 -5.29
C GLU A 63 8.64 -10.05 -4.04
N ASP A 64 9.29 -8.88 -4.10
CA ASP A 64 10.06 -8.31 -2.99
C ASP A 64 9.19 -8.10 -1.73
N ALA A 65 7.93 -7.68 -1.92
CA ALA A 65 6.97 -7.52 -0.83
C ALA A 65 6.53 -8.87 -0.26
N LEU A 66 6.38 -9.90 -1.12
CA LEU A 66 6.09 -11.27 -0.68
C LEU A 66 7.23 -11.84 0.16
N LEU A 67 8.48 -11.56 -0.21
CA LEU A 67 9.66 -11.98 0.56
C LEU A 67 9.73 -11.28 1.92
N ALA A 68 9.45 -9.99 1.97
CA ALA A 68 9.48 -9.24 3.23
C ALA A 68 8.32 -9.57 4.17
N SER A 69 7.10 -9.73 3.66
CA SER A 69 5.89 -9.92 4.47
C SER A 69 4.85 -10.84 3.79
N PRO A 70 5.12 -12.15 3.69
CA PRO A 70 4.31 -13.07 2.89
C PRO A 70 2.86 -13.20 3.34
N MET A 71 2.61 -13.20 4.66
CA MET A 71 1.24 -13.32 5.20
C MET A 71 0.41 -12.06 4.96
N LEU A 72 1.01 -10.89 5.15
CA LEU A 72 0.34 -9.60 4.95
C LEU A 72 -0.03 -9.43 3.47
N VAL A 73 0.93 -9.65 2.57
CA VAL A 73 0.72 -9.50 1.13
C VAL A 73 -0.36 -10.46 0.64
N LYS A 74 -0.32 -11.75 1.02
CA LYS A 74 -1.37 -12.72 0.66
C LYS A 74 -2.75 -12.28 1.16
N ARG A 75 -2.85 -11.76 2.38
CA ARG A 75 -4.12 -11.24 2.95
C ARG A 75 -4.64 -10.05 2.15
N LEU A 76 -3.78 -9.08 1.83
CA LEU A 76 -4.15 -7.89 1.07
C LEU A 76 -4.58 -8.24 -0.36
N ARG A 77 -3.86 -9.13 -1.04
CA ARG A 77 -4.23 -9.63 -2.38
C ARG A 77 -5.59 -10.31 -2.37
N ARG A 78 -5.88 -11.15 -1.37
CA ARG A 78 -7.18 -11.81 -1.22
C ARG A 78 -8.31 -10.79 -0.98
N LEU A 79 -8.08 -9.78 -0.15
CA LEU A 79 -9.06 -8.72 0.09
C LEU A 79 -9.36 -7.91 -1.18
N ARG A 80 -8.33 -7.63 -1.99
CA ARG A 80 -8.49 -6.99 -3.31
C ARG A 80 -9.34 -7.84 -4.24
N GLN A 81 -9.01 -9.14 -4.36
CA GLN A 81 -9.78 -10.07 -5.18
C GLN A 81 -11.25 -10.16 -4.74
N ALA A 82 -11.52 -10.22 -3.43
CA ALA A 82 -12.87 -10.20 -2.89
C ALA A 82 -13.65 -8.91 -3.28
N ARG A 83 -12.99 -7.75 -3.20
CA ARG A 83 -13.58 -6.47 -3.65
C ARG A 83 -13.82 -6.41 -5.16
N MET A 84 -12.96 -7.04 -5.96
CA MET A 84 -13.16 -7.13 -7.42
C MET A 84 -14.34 -8.04 -7.76
N ALA A 85 -14.41 -9.22 -7.15
CA ALA A 85 -15.49 -10.18 -7.37
C ALA A 85 -16.87 -9.62 -6.96
N ALA A 86 -16.94 -8.87 -5.85
CA ALA A 86 -18.17 -8.20 -5.42
C ALA A 86 -18.67 -7.14 -6.43
N ARG A 87 -17.77 -6.55 -7.22
CA ARG A 87 -18.13 -5.57 -8.27
C ARG A 87 -18.57 -6.24 -9.57
N SER A 88 -18.04 -7.41 -9.91
CA SER A 88 -18.41 -8.15 -11.13
C SER A 88 -19.69 -8.98 -11.00
N ALA A 89 -20.16 -9.22 -9.77
CA ALA A 89 -21.40 -9.95 -9.50
C ALA A 89 -22.66 -9.04 -9.55
N ARG A 90 -22.56 -7.86 -10.16
CA ARG A 90 -23.63 -6.87 -10.29
C ARG A 90 -23.88 -6.60 -11.77
#